data_AF-A0A0Q9N601-F1
#
_entry.id   AF-A0A0Q9N601-F1
#
_cell.length_a   1.000
_cell.length_b   1.000
_cell.length_c   1.000
_cell.angle_alpha   90.00
_cell.angle_beta   90.00
_cell.angle_gamma   90.00
#
_symmetry.space_group_name_H-M   'P 1'
#
loop_
_entity.id
_entity.type
_entity.pdbx_description
1 polymer ?
#
loop_
_entity_poly.entity_id
_entity_poly.type
_entity_poly.pdbx_seq_one_letter_code
_entity_poly.pdbx_strand_id
1 'polypeptide(L)'
;MNADQPADDPGGTAASPGLNSHLETEPHGNDIAHRLNWLRAGVLGANDGIVSVAAIVVGVAGATAEIGPILTAGVAGVVGGAVSMALGEYVSVSSQSDSQRALIEKERRELAEEPEAELAELTAIYQAKGLTPETAAKVARELTAHDVLAAHLSAELNIDEADIVSPWHAAFASAIAFTVGAILPMLAILLPPPEIRVLLTFISVLLALALTGAVGAWIGGGSKTRAAVRVVVGGALALAATFLIGNLLGASGVV
;
A
#
# COMPACT_ATOMS: atom_id res chain seq x y z
N MET A 1 62.11 36.64 1.81
CA MET A 1 61.37 37.01 0.57
C MET A 1 61.78 35.98 -0.47
N ASN A 2 61.00 34.99 -0.90
CA ASN A 2 59.59 34.56 -0.78
C ASN A 2 59.63 33.01 -0.84
N ALA A 3 58.97 32.25 0.04
CA ALA A 3 57.54 31.92 0.15
C ALA A 3 57.07 30.81 -0.82
N ASP A 4 56.52 29.77 -0.20
CA ASP A 4 55.99 28.48 -0.66
C ASP A 4 54.72 28.54 -1.54
N GLN A 5 54.55 27.46 -2.33
CA GLN A 5 53.30 26.79 -2.77
C GLN A 5 52.35 27.43 -3.83
N PRO A 6 51.48 26.62 -4.50
CA PRO A 6 51.73 25.35 -5.21
C PRO A 6 51.02 25.29 -6.60
N ALA A 7 51.15 24.15 -7.27
CA ALA A 7 50.66 23.83 -8.60
C ALA A 7 49.13 23.85 -8.77
N ASP A 8 48.70 24.22 -9.99
CA ASP A 8 47.33 24.11 -10.50
C ASP A 8 46.78 22.68 -10.41
N ASP A 9 45.60 22.54 -9.82
CA ASP A 9 44.75 21.34 -9.86
C ASP A 9 43.71 21.51 -11.00
N PRO A 10 43.75 20.72 -12.08
CA PRO A 10 42.76 20.76 -13.14
C PRO A 10 41.75 19.61 -12.95
N GLY A 11 40.64 19.86 -12.24
CA GLY A 11 39.68 18.76 -12.01
C GLY A 11 38.33 19.08 -11.38
N GLY A 12 37.90 20.34 -11.32
CA GLY A 12 36.55 20.68 -10.86
C GLY A 12 35.52 20.52 -11.97
N THR A 13 34.92 19.33 -12.14
CA THR A 13 33.71 19.16 -12.95
C THR A 13 32.55 19.89 -12.28
N ALA A 14 32.34 21.15 -12.67
CA ALA A 14 31.11 21.87 -12.38
C ALA A 14 29.94 21.08 -13.00
N ALA A 15 29.15 20.41 -12.16
CA ALA A 15 27.90 19.80 -12.57
C ALA A 15 27.02 20.86 -13.26
N SER A 16 26.56 20.56 -14.47
CA SER A 16 25.73 21.45 -15.30
C SER A 16 24.49 21.90 -14.49
N PRO A 17 24.20 23.21 -14.37
CA PRO A 17 23.13 23.73 -13.51
C PRO A 17 21.72 23.19 -13.80
N GLY A 18 21.49 22.61 -15.00
CA GLY A 18 20.22 22.02 -15.39
C GLY A 18 20.06 20.52 -15.14
N LEU A 19 21.12 19.80 -14.76
CA LEU A 19 21.03 18.34 -14.50
C LEU A 19 20.42 18.07 -13.12
N ASN A 20 20.79 18.89 -12.12
CA ASN A 20 20.28 18.75 -10.74
C ASN A 20 18.77 19.02 -10.66
N SER A 21 18.23 19.97 -11.44
CA SER A 21 16.79 20.27 -11.43
C SER A 21 15.91 19.14 -11.99
N HIS A 22 16.43 18.35 -12.93
CA HIS A 22 15.72 17.20 -13.49
C HIS A 22 15.75 15.99 -12.56
N LEU A 23 16.87 15.76 -11.86
CA LEU A 23 17.01 14.66 -10.90
C LEU A 23 16.18 14.87 -9.62
N GLU A 24 15.98 16.11 -9.19
CA GLU A 24 15.15 16.44 -8.02
C GLU A 24 13.63 16.31 -8.27
N THR A 25 13.19 16.35 -9.53
CA THR A 25 11.76 16.32 -9.88
C THR A 25 11.25 14.95 -10.33
N GLU A 26 12.13 13.98 -10.56
CA GLU A 26 11.74 12.61 -10.88
C GLU A 26 11.56 11.77 -9.60
N PRO A 27 10.37 11.18 -9.37
CA PRO A 27 10.18 10.31 -8.22
C PRO A 27 11.05 9.06 -8.39
N HIS A 28 12.03 8.88 -7.50
CA HIS A 28 12.90 7.70 -7.49
C HIS A 28 12.10 6.42 -7.18
N GLY A 29 12.50 5.29 -7.78
CA GLY A 29 11.70 4.05 -7.86
C GLY A 29 11.16 3.51 -6.53
N ASN A 30 11.90 3.65 -5.43
CA ASN A 30 11.47 3.20 -4.10
C ASN A 30 10.32 4.03 -3.53
N ASP A 31 10.31 5.35 -3.76
CA ASP A 31 9.25 6.25 -3.27
C ASP A 31 7.92 5.96 -3.98
N ILE A 32 7.95 5.61 -5.28
CA ILE A 32 6.74 5.21 -6.01
C ILE A 32 6.19 3.88 -5.48
N ALA A 33 7.04 2.87 -5.29
CA ALA A 33 6.61 1.56 -4.80
C ALA A 33 6.00 1.65 -3.39
N HIS A 34 6.65 2.41 -2.49
CA HIS A 34 6.14 2.64 -1.14
C HIS A 34 4.82 3.44 -1.16
N ARG A 35 4.74 4.52 -1.96
CA ARG A 35 3.49 5.28 -2.13
C ARG A 35 2.37 4.43 -2.68
N LEU A 36 2.62 3.58 -3.67
CA LEU A 36 1.61 2.69 -4.25
C LEU A 36 1.13 1.65 -3.23
N ASN A 37 2.03 1.09 -2.42
CA ASN A 37 1.67 0.18 -1.34
C ASN A 37 0.83 0.87 -0.26
N TRP A 38 1.21 2.07 0.15
CA TRP A 38 0.45 2.87 1.12
C TRP A 38 -0.91 3.26 0.56
N LEU A 39 -0.97 3.65 -0.71
CA LEU A 39 -2.23 3.99 -1.37
C LEU A 39 -3.15 2.80 -1.50
N ARG A 40 -2.59 1.64 -1.87
CA ARG A 40 -3.31 0.38 -1.94
C ARG A 40 -3.90 0.06 -0.57
N ALA A 41 -3.11 0.08 0.49
CA ALA A 41 -3.57 -0.22 1.85
C ALA A 41 -4.64 0.77 2.34
N GLY A 42 -4.41 2.08 2.18
CA GLY A 42 -5.32 3.12 2.65
C GLY A 42 -6.65 3.16 1.89
N VAL A 43 -6.61 3.12 0.55
CA VAL A 43 -7.83 3.14 -0.27
C VAL A 43 -8.60 1.82 -0.16
N LEU A 44 -7.91 0.68 -0.10
CA LEU A 44 -8.54 -0.63 0.10
C LEU A 44 -9.18 -0.70 1.48
N GLY A 45 -8.48 -0.26 2.53
CA GLY A 45 -9.00 -0.19 3.90
C GLY A 45 -10.26 0.66 3.99
N ALA A 46 -10.22 1.89 3.46
CA ALA A 46 -11.38 2.79 3.47
C ALA A 46 -12.57 2.21 2.69
N ASN A 47 -12.35 1.68 1.49
CA ASN A 47 -13.40 1.07 0.68
C ASN A 47 -14.03 -0.14 1.38
N ASP A 48 -13.21 -0.99 1.98
CA ASP A 48 -13.71 -2.16 2.70
C ASP A 48 -14.50 -1.76 3.95
N GLY A 49 -14.05 -0.74 4.69
CA GLY A 49 -14.80 -0.16 5.81
C GLY A 49 -16.17 0.40 5.38
N ILE A 50 -16.21 1.10 4.24
CA ILE A 50 -17.47 1.60 3.66
C ILE A 50 -18.38 0.42 3.30
N VAL A 51 -17.92 -0.56 2.51
CA VAL A 51 -18.75 -1.64 1.98
C VAL A 51 -19.18 -2.61 3.06
N SER A 52 -18.24 -3.14 3.85
CA SER A 52 -18.51 -4.20 4.82
C SER A 52 -19.43 -3.74 5.94
N VAL A 53 -19.18 -2.56 6.53
CA VAL A 53 -20.03 -2.02 7.59
C VAL A 53 -21.40 -1.62 7.06
N ALA A 54 -21.46 -1.00 5.87
CA ALA A 54 -22.74 -0.73 5.21
C ALA A 54 -23.54 -2.01 4.98
N ALA A 55 -22.90 -3.06 4.48
CA ALA A 55 -23.57 -4.34 4.20
C ALA A 55 -24.13 -4.97 5.48
N ILE A 56 -23.40 -4.92 6.60
CA ILE A 56 -23.86 -5.39 7.91
C ILE A 56 -25.08 -4.59 8.36
N VAL A 57 -24.97 -3.26 8.44
CA VAL A 57 -26.04 -2.42 9.02
C VAL A 57 -27.29 -2.37 8.13
N VAL A 58 -27.13 -2.40 6.81
CA VAL A 58 -28.23 -2.50 5.86
C VAL A 58 -28.91 -3.87 5.95
N GLY A 59 -28.14 -4.95 6.12
CA GLY A 59 -28.70 -6.28 6.33
C GLY A 59 -29.54 -6.35 7.60
N VAL A 60 -29.04 -5.84 8.72
CA VAL A 60 -29.81 -5.80 9.97
C VAL A 60 -31.02 -4.88 9.85
N ALA A 61 -30.88 -3.73 9.20
CA ALA A 61 -32.00 -2.81 8.93
C ALA A 61 -33.06 -3.40 7.99
N GLY A 62 -32.70 -4.41 7.18
CA GLY A 62 -33.66 -5.19 6.41
C GLY A 62 -34.51 -6.13 7.26
N ALA A 63 -34.00 -6.59 8.41
CA ALA A 63 -34.70 -7.47 9.33
C ALA A 63 -35.51 -6.70 10.41
N THR A 64 -35.02 -5.54 10.86
CA THR A 64 -35.64 -4.78 11.94
C THR A 64 -35.46 -3.26 11.77
N ALA A 65 -36.46 -2.49 12.23
CA ALA A 65 -36.39 -1.02 12.29
C ALA A 65 -35.70 -0.49 13.57
N GLU A 66 -35.47 -1.36 14.55
CA GLU A 66 -34.94 -0.99 15.86
C GLU A 66 -33.49 -0.51 15.78
N ILE A 67 -33.20 0.63 16.42
CA ILE A 67 -31.85 1.22 16.41
C ILE A 67 -30.85 0.37 17.20
N GLY A 68 -31.28 -0.26 18.30
CA GLY A 68 -30.41 -1.05 19.18
C GLY A 68 -29.66 -2.18 18.44
N PRO A 69 -30.38 -3.08 17.73
CA PRO A 69 -29.76 -4.12 16.92
C PRO A 69 -28.84 -3.58 15.81
N ILE A 70 -29.28 -2.54 15.09
CA ILE A 70 -28.49 -1.92 14.00
C ILE A 70 -27.18 -1.34 14.55
N LEU A 71 -27.24 -0.59 15.64
CA LEU A 71 -26.08 0.01 16.29
C LEU A 71 -25.12 -1.07 16.82
N THR A 72 -25.66 -2.10 17.47
CA THR A 72 -24.85 -3.19 18.03
C THR A 72 -24.09 -3.92 16.94
N ALA A 73 -24.78 -4.31 15.85
CA ALA A 73 -24.17 -4.98 14.72
C ALA A 73 -23.17 -4.08 13.99
N GLY A 74 -23.50 -2.79 13.81
CA GLY A 74 -22.62 -1.81 13.19
C GLY A 74 -21.32 -1.62 13.98
N VAL A 75 -21.40 -1.38 15.29
CA VAL A 75 -20.21 -1.22 16.14
C VAL A 75 -19.38 -2.50 16.18
N ALA A 76 -20.02 -3.67 16.29
CA ALA A 76 -19.31 -4.95 16.21
C ALA A 76 -18.61 -5.14 14.86
N GLY A 77 -19.27 -4.76 13.76
CA GLY A 77 -18.72 -4.78 12.41
C GLY A 77 -17.53 -3.83 12.24
N VAL A 78 -17.60 -2.61 12.79
CA VAL A 78 -16.50 -1.65 12.78
C VAL A 78 -15.29 -2.20 13.53
N VAL A 79 -15.47 -2.63 14.79
CA VAL A 79 -14.37 -3.11 15.63
C VAL A 79 -13.79 -4.41 15.08
N GLY A 80 -14.64 -5.39 14.77
CA GLY A 80 -14.22 -6.67 14.23
C GLY A 80 -13.53 -6.52 12.88
N GLY A 81 -14.07 -5.70 11.99
CA GLY A 81 -13.47 -5.42 10.68
C GLY A 81 -12.12 -4.70 10.79
N ALA A 82 -12.01 -3.67 11.64
CA ALA A 82 -10.76 -2.94 11.85
C ALA A 82 -9.66 -3.84 12.41
N VAL A 83 -9.98 -4.69 13.40
CA VAL A 83 -9.04 -5.68 13.96
C VAL A 83 -8.64 -6.70 12.92
N SER A 84 -9.59 -7.23 12.15
CA SER A 84 -9.32 -8.20 11.08
C SER A 84 -8.40 -7.62 10.00
N MET A 85 -8.64 -6.37 9.60
CA MET A 85 -7.79 -5.62 8.67
C MET A 85 -6.38 -5.42 9.23
N ALA A 86 -6.26 -4.96 10.47
CA ALA A 86 -4.97 -4.74 11.13
C ALA A 86 -4.15 -6.03 11.17
N LEU A 87 -4.77 -7.13 11.60
CA LEU A 87 -4.13 -8.44 11.69
C LEU A 87 -3.74 -8.96 10.30
N GLY A 88 -4.62 -8.85 9.31
CA GLY A 88 -4.35 -9.28 7.94
C GLY A 88 -3.15 -8.55 7.34
N GLU A 89 -3.10 -7.22 7.45
CA GLU A 89 -1.99 -6.43 6.94
C GLU A 89 -0.71 -6.68 7.75
N TYR A 90 -0.80 -6.79 9.09
CA TYR A 90 0.35 -7.12 9.93
C TYR A 90 0.99 -8.45 9.51
N VAL A 91 0.19 -9.50 9.36
CA VAL A 91 0.70 -10.84 8.99
C VAL A 91 1.29 -10.80 7.57
N SER A 92 0.61 -10.17 6.62
CA SER A 92 1.09 -10.05 5.24
C SER A 92 2.42 -9.31 5.14
N VAL A 93 2.54 -8.16 5.81
CA VAL A 93 3.75 -7.33 5.77
C VAL A 93 4.87 -7.94 6.63
N SER A 94 4.54 -8.59 7.75
CA SER A 94 5.54 -9.32 8.55
C SER A 94 6.17 -10.44 7.73
N SER A 95 5.38 -11.24 7.02
CA SER A 95 5.91 -12.31 6.17
C SER A 95 6.83 -11.77 5.06
N GLN A 96 6.51 -10.61 4.48
CA GLN A 96 7.36 -9.95 3.49
C GLN A 96 8.68 -9.47 4.12
N SER A 97 8.61 -8.79 5.26
CA SER A 97 9.77 -8.32 6.04
C SER A 97 10.68 -9.47 6.47
N ASP A 98 10.11 -10.57 6.96
CA ASP A 98 10.86 -11.78 7.36
C ASP A 98 11.59 -12.40 6.16
N SER A 99 10.93 -12.44 4.99
CA SER A 99 11.55 -12.93 3.76
C SER A 99 12.71 -12.02 3.30
N GLN A 100 12.53 -10.70 3.34
CA GLN A 100 13.59 -9.74 3.02
C GLN A 100 14.78 -9.89 3.96
N ARG A 101 14.55 -10.00 5.28
CA ARG A 101 15.61 -10.19 6.27
C ARG A 101 16.36 -11.49 6.09
N ALA A 102 15.66 -12.59 5.77
CA ALA A 102 16.29 -13.87 5.50
C ALA A 102 17.20 -13.82 4.26
N LEU A 103 16.77 -13.10 3.21
CA LEU A 103 17.59 -12.89 2.02
C LEU A 103 18.82 -12.01 2.31
N ILE A 104 18.66 -10.92 3.07
CA ILE A 104 19.78 -10.06 3.49
C ILE A 104 20.81 -10.85 4.30
N GLU A 105 20.35 -11.71 5.21
CA GLU A 105 21.26 -12.54 6.02
C GLU A 105 21.96 -13.63 5.19
N LYS A 106 21.26 -14.19 4.20
CA LYS A 106 21.85 -15.11 3.22
C LYS A 106 22.96 -14.42 2.44
N GLU A 107 22.68 -13.23 1.91
CA GLU A 107 23.62 -12.41 1.15
C GLU A 107 24.86 -12.05 1.96
N ARG A 108 24.67 -11.61 3.20
CA ARG A 108 25.80 -11.33 4.12
C ARG A 108 26.71 -12.52 4.33
N ARG A 109 26.14 -13.73 4.41
CA ARG A 109 26.91 -14.96 4.56
C ARG A 109 27.68 -15.26 3.28
N GLU A 110 27.05 -15.17 2.12
CA GLU A 110 27.66 -15.44 0.81
C GLU A 110 28.81 -14.45 0.52
N LEU A 111 28.61 -13.16 0.80
CA LEU A 111 29.67 -12.13 0.73
C LEU A 111 30.85 -12.40 1.66
N ALA A 112 30.64 -13.06 2.80
CA ALA A 112 31.69 -13.39 3.76
C ALA A 112 32.41 -14.71 3.42
N GLU A 113 31.70 -15.69 2.89
CA GLU A 113 32.20 -17.04 2.62
C GLU A 113 32.80 -17.17 1.20
N GLU A 114 32.25 -16.47 0.21
CA GLU A 114 32.57 -16.63 -1.23
C GLU A 114 32.76 -15.29 -1.99
N PRO A 115 33.58 -14.33 -1.49
CA PRO A 115 33.66 -12.97 -2.04
C PRO A 115 34.11 -12.89 -3.51
N GLU A 116 34.91 -13.85 -3.98
CA GLU A 116 35.35 -13.91 -5.38
C GLU A 116 34.22 -14.36 -6.32
N ALA A 117 33.38 -15.28 -5.85
CA ALA A 117 32.22 -15.76 -6.61
C ALA A 117 31.16 -14.65 -6.70
N GLU A 118 30.90 -13.96 -5.59
CA GLU A 118 29.97 -12.85 -5.50
C GLU A 118 30.35 -11.68 -6.43
N LEU A 119 31.65 -11.32 -6.49
CA LEU A 119 32.11 -10.30 -7.42
C LEU A 119 31.90 -10.71 -8.90
N ALA A 120 32.05 -12.00 -9.20
CA ALA A 120 31.80 -12.54 -10.53
C ALA A 120 30.30 -12.54 -10.88
N GLU A 121 29.45 -12.85 -9.90
CA GLU A 121 27.99 -12.76 -10.01
C GLU A 121 27.53 -11.32 -10.28
N LEU A 122 27.95 -10.35 -9.47
CA LEU A 122 27.62 -8.94 -9.68
C LEU A 122 28.06 -8.45 -11.06
N THR A 123 29.26 -8.87 -11.49
CA THR A 123 29.75 -8.59 -12.85
C THR A 123 28.81 -9.17 -13.91
N ALA A 124 28.37 -10.43 -13.76
CA ALA A 124 27.46 -11.08 -14.68
C ALA A 124 26.08 -10.41 -14.73
N ILE A 125 25.55 -9.96 -13.58
CA ILE A 125 24.29 -9.20 -13.51
C ILE A 125 24.38 -7.92 -14.36
N TYR A 126 25.47 -7.16 -14.23
CA TYR A 126 25.64 -5.94 -15.03
C TYR A 126 25.88 -6.22 -16.53
N GLN A 127 26.55 -7.31 -16.87
CA GLN A 127 26.64 -7.76 -18.27
C GLN A 127 25.25 -8.10 -18.84
N ALA A 128 24.42 -8.80 -18.07
CA ALA A 128 23.04 -9.11 -18.45
C ALA A 128 22.17 -7.85 -18.62
N LYS A 129 22.47 -6.78 -17.88
CA LYS A 129 21.86 -5.44 -18.07
C LYS A 129 22.35 -4.71 -19.32
N GLY A 130 23.33 -5.25 -20.05
CA GLY A 130 23.81 -4.76 -21.34
C GLY A 130 25.18 -4.09 -21.32
N LEU A 131 25.91 -4.12 -20.19
CA LEU A 131 27.26 -3.57 -20.12
C LEU A 131 28.27 -4.48 -20.83
N THR A 132 29.31 -3.89 -21.41
CA THR A 132 30.45 -4.68 -21.92
C THR A 132 31.14 -5.41 -20.77
N PRO A 133 31.85 -6.53 -21.02
CA PRO A 133 32.54 -7.26 -19.96
C PRO A 133 33.50 -6.41 -19.12
N GLU A 134 34.24 -5.51 -19.79
CA GLU A 134 35.18 -4.59 -19.14
C GLU A 134 34.46 -3.57 -18.26
N THR A 135 33.37 -2.97 -18.76
CA THR A 135 32.58 -1.99 -18.02
C THR A 135 31.86 -2.63 -16.85
N ALA A 136 31.24 -3.80 -17.03
CA ALA A 136 30.53 -4.50 -15.97
C ALA A 136 31.47 -4.89 -14.82
N ALA A 137 32.67 -5.39 -15.14
CA ALA A 137 33.66 -5.74 -14.14
C ALA A 137 34.18 -4.49 -13.39
N LYS A 138 34.27 -3.35 -14.09
CA LYS A 138 34.61 -2.07 -13.47
C LYS A 138 33.50 -1.59 -12.52
N VAL A 139 32.24 -1.61 -12.95
CA VAL A 139 31.08 -1.24 -12.13
C VAL A 139 30.97 -2.12 -10.89
N ALA A 140 31.08 -3.44 -11.04
CA ALA A 140 31.04 -4.36 -9.92
C ALA A 140 32.11 -4.02 -8.87
N ARG A 141 33.38 -3.84 -9.28
CA ARG A 141 34.46 -3.45 -8.36
C ARG A 141 34.23 -2.12 -7.67
N GLU A 142 33.78 -1.10 -8.41
CA GLU A 142 33.55 0.24 -7.84
C GLU A 142 32.38 0.23 -6.83
N LEU A 143 31.29 -0.47 -7.14
CA LEU A 143 30.15 -0.60 -6.23
C LEU A 143 30.48 -1.47 -5.01
N THR A 144 31.17 -2.60 -5.20
CA THR A 144 31.66 -3.44 -4.10
C THR A 144 32.57 -2.67 -3.15
N ALA A 145 33.44 -1.79 -3.68
CA ALA A 145 34.33 -0.96 -2.86
C ALA A 145 33.60 0.13 -2.07
N HIS A 146 32.46 0.62 -2.59
CA HIS A 146 31.64 1.60 -1.90
C HIS A 146 30.77 0.96 -0.82
N ASP A 147 29.94 -0.02 -1.21
CA ASP A 147 29.08 -0.79 -0.32
C ASP A 147 28.71 -2.12 -0.99
N VAL A 148 29.42 -3.19 -0.60
CA VAL A 148 29.22 -4.52 -1.17
C VAL A 148 27.82 -5.07 -0.96
N LEU A 149 27.25 -4.86 0.24
CA LEU A 149 25.93 -5.41 0.55
C LEU A 149 24.85 -4.66 -0.23
N ALA A 150 24.87 -3.32 -0.22
CA ALA A 150 23.90 -2.53 -0.97
C ALA A 150 24.00 -2.76 -2.48
N ALA A 151 25.22 -2.99 -3.01
CA ALA A 151 25.43 -3.32 -4.41
C ALA A 151 24.71 -4.61 -4.80
N HIS A 152 24.84 -5.67 -4.00
CA HIS A 152 24.19 -6.96 -4.25
C HIS A 152 22.68 -6.90 -4.01
N LEU A 153 22.24 -6.36 -2.86
CA LEU A 153 20.81 -6.24 -2.53
C LEU A 153 20.03 -5.48 -3.63
N SER A 154 20.61 -4.40 -4.17
CA SER A 154 19.96 -3.63 -5.24
C SER A 154 20.07 -4.32 -6.61
N ALA A 155 21.21 -4.93 -6.95
CA ALA A 155 21.45 -5.47 -8.28
C ALA A 155 20.75 -6.81 -8.50
N GLU A 156 20.72 -7.68 -7.49
CA GLU A 156 20.18 -9.03 -7.54
C GLU A 156 18.74 -9.10 -7.02
N LEU A 157 18.51 -8.56 -5.82
CA LEU A 157 17.25 -8.77 -5.09
C LEU A 157 16.25 -7.62 -5.23
N ASN A 158 16.69 -6.47 -5.75
CA ASN A 158 15.92 -5.23 -5.77
C ASN A 158 15.37 -4.88 -4.38
N ILE A 159 16.20 -5.09 -3.35
CA ILE A 159 15.94 -4.76 -1.94
C ILE A 159 16.79 -3.57 -1.56
N ASP A 160 16.20 -2.64 -0.83
CA ASP A 160 16.91 -1.60 -0.08
C ASP A 160 16.77 -1.92 1.41
N GLU A 161 17.91 -2.04 2.12
CA GLU A 161 17.94 -2.36 3.54
C GLU A 161 17.26 -1.28 4.40
N ALA A 162 17.31 -0.01 3.96
CA ALA A 162 16.69 1.09 4.68
C ALA A 162 15.15 1.11 4.55
N ASP A 163 14.62 0.47 3.50
CA ASP A 163 13.19 0.51 3.14
C ASP A 163 12.43 -0.77 3.54
N ILE A 164 12.91 -1.51 4.53
CA ILE A 164 12.17 -2.66 5.06
C ILE A 164 10.82 -2.18 5.62
N VAL A 165 9.74 -2.68 5.03
CA VAL A 165 8.37 -2.32 5.36
C VAL A 165 8.06 -2.60 6.83
N SER A 166 7.45 -1.63 7.51
CA SER A 166 7.06 -1.78 8.90
C SER A 166 5.66 -2.40 9.04
N PRO A 167 5.53 -3.63 9.58
CA PRO A 167 4.22 -4.29 9.68
C PRO A 167 3.24 -3.56 10.59
N TRP A 168 3.74 -2.95 11.67
CA TRP A 168 2.93 -2.17 12.59
C TRP A 168 2.32 -0.94 11.93
N HIS A 169 3.11 -0.19 11.17
CA HIS A 169 2.60 0.99 10.47
C HIS A 169 1.52 0.61 9.45
N ALA A 170 1.73 -0.47 8.67
CA ALA A 170 0.75 -0.95 7.72
C ALA A 170 -0.56 -1.41 8.39
N ALA A 171 -0.44 -2.12 9.51
CA ALA A 171 -1.59 -2.58 10.30
C ALA A 171 -2.42 -1.41 10.85
N PHE A 172 -1.78 -0.44 11.51
CA PHE A 172 -2.48 0.72 12.06
C PHE A 172 -3.07 1.62 10.98
N ALA A 173 -2.34 1.86 9.89
CA ALA A 173 -2.85 2.63 8.76
C ALA A 173 -4.12 1.99 8.17
N SER A 174 -4.13 0.67 8.00
CA SER A 174 -5.28 -0.08 7.47
C SER A 174 -6.46 -0.05 8.44
N ALA A 175 -6.23 -0.24 9.74
CA ALA A 175 -7.27 -0.18 10.77
C ALA A 175 -7.95 1.21 10.84
N ILE A 176 -7.14 2.27 10.78
CA ILE A 176 -7.63 3.66 10.78
C ILE A 176 -8.41 3.92 9.50
N ALA A 177 -7.86 3.57 8.33
CA ALA A 177 -8.54 3.76 7.05
C ALA A 177 -9.90 3.05 7.01
N PHE A 178 -9.96 1.80 7.47
CA PHE A 178 -11.20 1.04 7.63
C PHE A 178 -12.19 1.75 8.54
N THR A 179 -11.75 2.14 9.74
CA THR A 179 -12.61 2.82 10.72
C THR A 179 -13.17 4.12 10.17
N VAL A 180 -12.34 4.93 9.50
CA VAL A 180 -12.76 6.17 8.85
C VAL A 180 -13.77 5.89 7.74
N GLY A 181 -13.53 4.88 6.91
CA GLY A 181 -14.47 4.45 5.88
C GLY A 181 -15.83 4.05 6.44
N ALA A 182 -15.85 3.40 7.60
CA ALA A 182 -17.06 2.93 8.24
C ALA A 182 -17.90 4.04 8.93
N ILE A 183 -17.34 5.24 9.17
CA ILE A 183 -18.09 6.34 9.78
C ILE A 183 -19.31 6.72 8.93
N LEU A 184 -19.12 6.85 7.62
CA LEU A 184 -20.19 7.28 6.72
C LEU A 184 -21.41 6.33 6.76
N PRO A 185 -21.30 5.01 6.55
CA PRO A 185 -22.46 4.13 6.61
C PRO A 185 -23.11 4.09 7.99
N MET A 186 -22.33 4.19 9.07
CA MET A 186 -22.88 4.26 10.42
C MET A 186 -23.74 5.51 10.62
N LEU A 187 -23.27 6.68 10.19
CA LEU A 187 -24.06 7.90 10.27
C LEU A 187 -25.28 7.86 9.35
N ALA A 188 -25.12 7.33 8.14
CA ALA A 188 -26.17 7.28 7.14
C ALA A 188 -27.33 6.35 7.53
N ILE A 189 -27.08 5.30 8.33
CA ILE A 189 -28.13 4.39 8.80
C ILE A 189 -28.74 4.80 10.14
N LEU A 190 -27.97 5.42 11.04
CA LEU A 190 -28.42 5.72 12.40
C LEU A 190 -29.14 7.05 12.54
N LEU A 191 -28.76 8.07 11.75
CA LEU A 191 -29.32 9.42 11.88
C LEU A 191 -30.69 9.59 11.22
N PRO A 192 -30.97 9.04 10.02
CA PRO A 192 -32.25 9.31 9.38
C PRO A 192 -33.43 8.55 10.00
N PRO A 193 -34.66 9.04 9.77
CA PRO A 193 -35.88 8.34 10.14
C PRO A 193 -35.94 6.91 9.59
N PRO A 194 -36.58 5.95 10.30
CA PRO A 194 -36.64 4.54 9.90
C PRO A 194 -37.15 4.31 8.48
N GLU A 195 -38.04 5.16 7.99
CA GLU A 195 -38.71 5.01 6.70
C GLU A 195 -37.76 5.24 5.51
N ILE A 196 -36.71 6.04 5.71
CA ILE A 196 -35.81 6.48 4.63
C ILE A 196 -34.33 6.13 4.85
N ARG A 197 -33.94 5.64 6.02
CA ARG A 197 -32.52 5.38 6.36
C ARG A 197 -31.83 4.40 5.44
N VAL A 198 -32.52 3.33 5.01
CA VAL A 198 -31.93 2.33 4.11
C VAL A 198 -31.62 2.98 2.75
N LEU A 199 -32.59 3.70 2.19
CA LEU A 199 -32.41 4.41 0.92
C LEU A 199 -31.26 5.42 1.00
N LEU A 200 -31.22 6.24 2.05
CA LEU A 200 -30.15 7.22 2.24
C LEU A 200 -28.79 6.56 2.44
N THR A 201 -28.73 5.41 3.11
CA THR A 201 -27.48 4.64 3.27
C THR A 201 -26.99 4.11 1.94
N PHE A 202 -27.87 3.51 1.12
CA PHE A 202 -27.51 3.07 -0.23
C PHE A 202 -26.93 4.22 -1.06
N ILE A 203 -27.64 5.36 -1.13
CA ILE A 203 -27.19 6.51 -1.93
C ILE A 203 -25.84 7.02 -1.41
N SER A 204 -25.72 7.23 -0.11
CA SER A 204 -24.49 7.78 0.52
C SER A 204 -23.30 6.86 0.29
N VAL A 205 -23.48 5.55 0.47
CA VAL A 205 -22.43 4.55 0.28
C VAL A 205 -22.01 4.48 -1.19
N LEU A 206 -22.94 4.42 -2.13
CA LEU A 206 -22.58 4.35 -3.56
C LEU A 206 -21.86 5.62 -4.04
N LEU A 207 -22.27 6.80 -3.56
CA LEU A 207 -21.55 8.05 -3.85
C LEU A 207 -20.15 8.05 -3.26
N ALA A 208 -19.99 7.58 -2.02
CA ALA A 208 -18.69 7.47 -1.39
C ALA A 208 -17.77 6.50 -2.13
N LEU A 209 -18.27 5.33 -2.53
CA LEU A 209 -17.52 4.35 -3.31
C LEU A 209 -17.12 4.86 -4.69
N ALA A 210 -17.99 5.64 -5.33
CA ALA A 210 -17.66 6.29 -6.59
C ALA A 210 -16.49 7.29 -6.39
N LEU A 211 -16.56 8.08 -5.32
CA LEU A 211 -15.54 9.07 -4.98
C LEU A 211 -14.22 8.41 -4.61
N THR A 212 -14.21 7.48 -3.67
CA THR A 212 -12.99 6.80 -3.20
C THR A 212 -12.38 5.95 -4.31
N GLY A 213 -13.19 5.28 -5.13
CA GLY A 213 -12.73 4.56 -6.32
C GLY A 213 -12.07 5.49 -7.35
N ALA A 214 -12.68 6.65 -7.62
CA ALA A 214 -12.11 7.63 -8.55
C ALA A 214 -10.82 8.29 -8.02
N VAL A 215 -10.79 8.64 -6.73
CA VAL A 215 -9.63 9.23 -6.06
C VAL A 215 -8.47 8.23 -6.00
N GLY A 216 -8.73 6.98 -5.61
CA GLY A 216 -7.70 5.95 -5.56
C GLY A 216 -7.06 5.70 -6.91
N ALA A 217 -7.86 5.62 -7.98
CA ALA A 217 -7.34 5.48 -9.33
C ALA A 217 -6.61 6.74 -9.81
N TRP A 218 -7.09 7.94 -9.45
CA TRP A 218 -6.40 9.17 -9.80
C TRP A 218 -4.99 9.22 -9.22
N ILE A 219 -4.82 8.89 -7.95
CA ILE A 219 -3.50 8.94 -7.32
C ILE A 219 -2.61 7.79 -7.83
N GLY A 220 -3.19 6.62 -8.14
CA GLY A 220 -2.46 5.50 -8.74
C GLY A 220 -2.20 5.62 -10.25
N GLY A 221 -2.49 6.76 -10.88
CA GLY A 221 -2.28 6.97 -12.33
C GLY A 221 -3.22 6.17 -13.25
N GLY A 222 -4.29 5.59 -12.71
CA GLY A 222 -5.25 4.75 -13.42
C GLY A 222 -6.50 5.49 -13.93
N SER A 223 -7.36 4.75 -14.64
CA SER A 223 -8.65 5.27 -15.13
C SER A 223 -9.66 5.43 -13.99
N LYS A 224 -9.99 6.68 -13.65
CA LYS A 224 -10.95 7.05 -12.59
C LYS A 224 -12.32 6.38 -12.77
N THR A 225 -12.84 6.39 -14.00
CA THR A 225 -14.17 5.87 -14.32
C THR A 225 -14.24 4.35 -14.14
N ARG A 226 -13.25 3.61 -14.64
CA ARG A 226 -13.21 2.14 -14.50
C ARG A 226 -13.12 1.70 -13.05
N ALA A 227 -12.33 2.40 -12.24
CA ALA A 227 -12.19 2.10 -10.83
C ALA A 227 -13.48 2.42 -10.05
N ALA A 228 -14.06 3.61 -10.25
CA ALA A 228 -15.33 3.99 -9.64
C ALA A 228 -16.44 2.98 -9.96
N VAL A 229 -16.60 2.61 -11.24
CA VAL A 229 -17.63 1.63 -11.66
C VAL A 229 -17.42 0.28 -10.95
N ARG A 230 -16.18 -0.23 -10.87
CA ARG A 230 -15.90 -1.51 -10.22
C ARG A 230 -16.31 -1.52 -8.76
N VAL A 231 -15.93 -0.49 -8.01
CA VAL A 231 -16.20 -0.39 -6.57
C VAL A 231 -17.70 -0.16 -6.32
N VAL A 232 -18.34 0.70 -7.13
CA VAL A 232 -19.80 0.95 -7.04
C VAL A 232 -20.61 -0.30 -7.33
N VAL A 233 -20.28 -1.04 -8.39
CA VAL A 233 -20.99 -2.28 -8.75
C VAL A 233 -20.81 -3.33 -7.64
N GLY A 234 -19.57 -3.54 -7.17
CA GLY A 234 -19.30 -4.46 -6.07
C GLY A 234 -20.05 -4.09 -4.80
N GLY A 235 -20.02 -2.81 -4.41
CA GLY A 235 -20.75 -2.30 -3.25
C GLY A 235 -22.27 -2.45 -3.39
N ALA A 236 -22.84 -2.09 -4.54
CA ALA A 236 -24.27 -2.23 -4.79
C ALA A 236 -24.74 -3.69 -4.68
N LEU A 237 -23.97 -4.62 -5.23
CA LEU A 237 -24.26 -6.05 -5.12
C LEU A 237 -24.19 -6.54 -3.66
N ALA A 238 -23.17 -6.12 -2.91
CA ALA A 238 -23.04 -6.47 -1.49
C ALA A 238 -24.24 -5.96 -0.67
N LEU A 239 -24.60 -4.68 -0.82
CA LEU A 239 -25.74 -4.09 -0.12
C LEU A 239 -27.07 -4.75 -0.49
N ALA A 240 -27.29 -5.01 -1.79
CA ALA A 240 -28.51 -5.66 -2.25
C ALA A 240 -28.64 -7.08 -1.70
N ALA A 241 -27.54 -7.85 -1.67
CA ALA A 241 -27.52 -9.20 -1.14
C ALA A 241 -27.81 -9.23 0.36
N THR A 242 -27.14 -8.39 1.15
CA THR A 242 -27.36 -8.39 2.61
C THR A 242 -28.72 -7.83 2.98
N PHE A 243 -29.21 -6.79 2.28
CA PHE A 243 -30.57 -6.29 2.48
C PHE A 243 -31.62 -7.36 2.21
N LEU A 244 -31.47 -8.12 1.12
CA LEU A 244 -32.39 -9.20 0.78
C LEU A 244 -32.38 -10.29 1.85
N ILE A 245 -31.20 -10.71 2.32
CA ILE A 245 -31.08 -11.70 3.40
C ILE A 245 -31.75 -11.18 4.67
N GLY A 246 -31.50 -9.91 5.04
CA GLY A 246 -32.13 -9.27 6.20
C GLY A 246 -33.65 -9.32 6.12
N ASN A 247 -34.21 -8.90 4.98
CA ASN A 247 -35.65 -8.91 4.76
C ASN A 247 -36.25 -10.32 4.82
N LEU A 248 -35.58 -11.32 4.24
CA LEU A 248 -36.01 -12.72 4.33
C LEU A 248 -36.02 -13.23 5.78
N LEU A 249 -34.99 -12.89 6.57
CA LEU A 249 -34.91 -13.29 7.98
C LEU A 249 -36.00 -12.62 8.82
N GLY A 250 -36.22 -11.31 8.67
CA GLY A 250 -37.30 -10.60 9.36
C GLY A 250 -38.69 -11.12 8.96
N ALA A 251 -38.91 -11.40 7.67
CA ALA A 251 -40.17 -11.97 7.20
C ALA A 251 -40.43 -13.41 7.70
N SER A 252 -39.37 -14.17 7.99
CA SER A 252 -39.48 -15.53 8.53
C SER A 252 -39.82 -15.59 10.03
N GLY A 253 -39.74 -14.47 10.76
CA GLY A 253 -39.95 -14.40 12.20
C GLY A 253 -38.84 -15.06 13.05
N VAL A 254 -37.71 -15.40 12.42
CA VAL A 254 -36.50 -15.88 13.12
C VAL A 254 -35.87 -14.76 13.95
N VAL A 255 -36.03 -13.51 13.51
CA VAL A 255 -35.56 -12.29 14.16
C VAL A 255 -36.67 -11.26 14.14
#